data_AF-B7R4U6-F1
#
_entry.id   AF-B7R4U6-F1
#
_cell.length_a   1.000
_cell.length_b   1.000
_cell.length_c   1.000
_cell.angle_alpha   90.00
_cell.angle_beta   90.00
_cell.angle_gamma   90.00
#
_symmetry.space_group_name_H-M   'P 1'
#
loop_
_entity.id
_entity.type
_entity.pdbx_description
1 polymer ?
#
loop_
_entity_poly.entity_id
_entity_poly.type
_entity_poly.pdbx_seq_one_letter_code
_entity_poly.pdbx_strand_id
1 'polypeptide(L)'
;MRKAYLGLFLVLILLVGYVSIGRNPSKPPSSSREKPSIFLEIFNDYETNSTINKAINGNHLWDKLDPNPCNGTITTNATVLNQTARENIELFRNLSAREESRRDLIGVLLLNDLREDAGGMTAKKRWALIGLRDDICALNERLRNFDAYKEKAVEVYGEPKFSYEDLYNLSMELKAIVSDTYRPFSGSWVVDTRSALLHFLYRGISNGSIPDYLFANYSPEKSAATLKRVYNEIRADPYAEALFGPSLAYLADWWKYEDMHTKDHEAVDDKYLRLFWAWYNLVRPERFGCG
;
A
#
# COMPACT_ATOMS: atom_id res chain seq x y z
N MET A 1 34.11 22.60 12.83
CA MET A 1 33.60 21.49 13.66
C MET A 1 33.18 20.31 12.78
N ARG A 2 34.13 19.57 12.20
CA ARG A 2 33.85 18.52 11.19
C ARG A 2 34.67 17.24 11.38
N LYS A 3 35.21 16.99 12.58
CA LYS A 3 36.09 15.84 12.87
C LYS A 3 35.65 14.96 14.05
N ALA A 4 34.47 15.18 14.63
CA ALA A 4 33.98 14.39 15.78
C ALA A 4 33.01 13.25 15.40
N TYR A 5 32.48 13.21 14.18
CA TYR A 5 31.46 12.22 13.79
C TYR A 5 32.00 10.93 13.16
N LEU A 6 33.28 10.88 12.76
CA LEU A 6 33.89 9.65 12.24
C LEU A 6 34.34 8.68 13.36
N GLY A 7 34.56 9.17 14.57
CA GLY A 7 34.99 8.33 15.70
C GLY A 7 33.87 7.45 16.28
N LEU A 8 32.61 7.89 16.20
CA LEU A 8 31.48 7.17 16.78
C LEU A 8 30.99 6.00 15.90
N PHE A 9 31.18 6.10 14.58
CA PHE A 9 30.75 5.06 13.62
C PHE A 9 31.68 3.83 13.62
N LEU A 10 32.98 4.04 13.90
CA LEU A 10 33.98 2.97 13.93
C LEU A 10 33.90 2.11 15.22
N VAL A 11 33.47 2.69 16.34
CA VAL A 11 33.28 1.95 17.60
C VAL A 11 32.04 1.04 17.53
N LEU A 12 31.00 1.42 16.78
CA LEU A 12 29.79 0.61 16.62
C LEU A 12 30.00 -0.61 15.70
N ILE A 13 30.87 -0.51 14.69
CA ILE A 13 31.20 -1.63 13.80
C ILE A 13 32.12 -2.65 14.48
N LEU A 14 33.00 -2.21 15.39
CA LEU A 14 33.89 -3.13 16.14
C LEU A 14 33.18 -3.88 17.27
N LEU A 15 32.08 -3.35 17.83
CA LEU A 15 31.31 -4.03 18.89
C LEU A 15 30.34 -5.11 18.37
N VAL A 16 29.99 -5.09 17.08
CA VAL A 16 29.25 -6.20 16.44
C VAL A 16 30.19 -7.34 16.02
N GLY A 17 31.50 -7.11 16.02
CA GLY A 17 32.51 -8.05 15.53
C GLY A 17 33.20 -8.94 16.58
N TYR A 18 32.85 -8.88 17.87
CA TYR A 18 33.66 -9.54 18.91
C TYR A 18 32.86 -10.33 19.95
N VAL A 19 32.00 -11.26 19.50
CA VAL A 19 31.72 -12.51 20.24
C VAL A 19 31.54 -13.65 19.23
N SER A 20 32.62 -13.99 18.53
CA SER A 20 32.66 -15.18 17.65
C SER A 20 34.05 -15.81 17.69
N ILE A 21 34.44 -16.43 18.81
CA ILE A 21 35.48 -17.48 18.78
C ILE A 21 35.11 -18.59 19.77
N GLY A 22 34.82 -19.77 19.22
CA GLY A 22 35.10 -21.05 19.89
C GLY A 22 33.96 -22.05 19.98
N ARG A 23 33.63 -22.75 18.88
CA ARG A 23 33.62 -24.24 18.77
C ARG A 23 32.86 -24.71 17.52
N ASN A 24 33.55 -25.54 16.71
CA ASN A 24 33.12 -26.45 15.64
C ASN A 24 31.84 -26.14 14.83
N PRO A 25 31.89 -26.18 13.47
CA PRO A 25 30.69 -26.14 12.66
C PRO A 25 30.00 -27.51 12.70
N SER A 26 29.30 -27.83 13.80
CA SER A 26 28.16 -28.73 13.70
C SER A 26 27.13 -28.02 12.82
N LYS A 27 26.71 -28.72 11.75
CA LYS A 27 25.63 -28.33 10.84
C LYS A 27 24.63 -27.37 11.50
N PRO A 28 24.24 -26.24 10.87
CA PRO A 28 23.10 -25.48 11.36
C PRO A 28 21.93 -26.46 11.50
N PRO A 29 21.17 -26.43 12.61
CA PRO A 29 19.96 -27.24 12.69
C PRO A 29 19.12 -26.82 11.49
N SER A 30 18.83 -27.78 10.62
CA SER A 30 17.78 -27.62 9.63
C SER A 30 16.52 -27.40 10.45
N SER A 31 16.15 -26.14 10.70
CA SER A 31 14.77 -25.83 11.07
C SER A 31 13.97 -26.22 9.84
N SER A 32 13.38 -27.41 9.89
CA SER A 32 12.40 -27.83 8.91
C SER A 32 11.24 -26.86 9.03
N ARG A 33 11.30 -25.78 8.26
CA ARG A 33 10.15 -24.92 8.00
C ARG A 33 9.11 -25.83 7.37
N GLU A 34 8.19 -26.35 8.19
CA GLU A 34 7.33 -27.45 7.76
C GLU A 34 6.34 -27.03 6.67
N LYS A 35 6.12 -25.73 6.44
CA LYS A 35 5.36 -25.20 5.30
C LYS A 35 5.90 -23.83 4.85
N PRO A 36 5.92 -23.52 3.54
CA PRO A 36 6.13 -22.15 3.09
C PRO A 36 5.05 -21.25 3.70
N SER A 37 5.45 -20.10 4.26
CA SER A 37 4.51 -19.12 4.80
C SER A 37 3.70 -18.53 3.65
N ILE A 38 2.40 -18.32 3.85
CA ILE A 38 1.52 -17.64 2.88
C ILE A 38 2.06 -16.25 2.51
N PHE A 39 2.81 -15.59 3.39
CA PHE A 39 3.48 -14.33 3.07
C PHE A 39 4.56 -14.47 1.99
N LEU A 40 5.25 -15.62 1.92
CA LEU A 40 6.22 -15.88 0.86
C LEU A 40 5.53 -16.11 -0.49
N GLU A 41 4.36 -16.76 -0.49
CA GLU A 41 3.52 -16.91 -1.69
C GLU A 41 3.07 -15.54 -2.22
N ILE A 42 2.52 -14.68 -1.34
CA ILE A 42 2.13 -13.31 -1.69
C ILE A 42 3.33 -12.50 -2.19
N PHE A 43 4.48 -12.56 -1.49
CA PHE A 43 5.67 -11.82 -1.91
C PHE A 43 6.15 -12.27 -3.30
N ASN A 44 6.17 -13.59 -3.54
CA ASN A 44 6.65 -14.15 -4.79
C ASN A 44 5.72 -13.88 -5.97
N ASP A 45 4.41 -13.72 -5.75
CA ASP A 45 3.50 -13.30 -6.83
C ASP A 45 3.84 -11.91 -7.40
N TYR A 46 4.64 -11.12 -6.67
CA TYR A 46 5.18 -9.84 -7.11
C TYR A 46 6.71 -9.88 -7.37
N GLU A 47 7.28 -11.03 -7.74
CA GLU A 47 8.70 -11.50 -7.71
C GLU A 47 9.86 -10.64 -8.26
N THR A 48 9.67 -9.40 -8.71
CA THR A 48 10.79 -8.46 -8.93
C THR A 48 10.73 -7.30 -7.94
N ASN A 49 11.87 -6.84 -7.42
CA ASN A 49 11.90 -5.69 -6.50
C ASN A 49 11.28 -4.41 -7.14
N SER A 50 11.16 -4.35 -8.47
CA SER A 50 10.39 -3.31 -9.18
C SER A 50 8.87 -3.51 -9.17
N THR A 51 8.37 -4.74 -9.00
CA THR A 51 6.93 -5.05 -9.02
C THR A 51 6.28 -4.96 -7.64
N ILE A 52 6.97 -5.20 -6.51
CA ILE A 52 6.36 -5.04 -5.18
C ILE A 52 6.07 -3.57 -4.85
N ASN A 53 6.95 -2.65 -5.22
CA ASN A 53 6.71 -1.20 -5.07
C ASN A 53 5.52 -0.72 -5.90
N LYS A 54 5.35 -1.28 -7.11
CA LYS A 54 4.18 -1.05 -7.94
C LYS A 54 2.93 -1.72 -7.33
N ALA A 55 3.05 -2.88 -6.70
CA ALA A 55 1.92 -3.50 -6.01
C ALA A 55 1.41 -2.65 -4.84
N ILE A 56 2.32 -2.01 -4.10
CA ILE A 56 2.00 -1.19 -2.93
C ILE A 56 1.47 0.20 -3.33
N ASN A 57 2.12 0.89 -4.27
CA ASN A 57 1.81 2.30 -4.59
C ASN A 57 1.27 2.50 -6.03
N GLY A 58 0.95 1.42 -6.73
CA GLY A 58 0.58 1.47 -8.14
C GLY A 58 -0.85 1.92 -8.38
N ASN A 59 -1.05 2.37 -9.62
CA ASN A 59 -2.35 2.72 -10.18
C ASN A 59 -3.00 1.48 -10.83
N HIS A 60 -3.42 0.53 -9.99
CA HIS A 60 -3.89 -0.80 -10.40
C HIS A 60 -5.05 -0.79 -11.40
N LEU A 61 -6.01 0.11 -11.24
CA LEU A 61 -7.15 0.23 -12.16
C LEU A 61 -6.76 0.90 -13.47
N TRP A 62 -5.66 1.66 -13.49
CA TRP A 62 -5.26 2.42 -14.67
C TRP A 62 -4.40 1.63 -15.66
N ASP A 63 -3.74 0.55 -15.22
CA ASP A 63 -2.81 -0.22 -16.05
C ASP A 63 -3.42 -0.72 -17.38
N LYS A 64 -4.70 -1.12 -17.40
CA LYS A 64 -5.40 -1.54 -18.64
C LYS A 64 -6.19 -0.41 -19.31
N LEU A 65 -6.56 0.62 -18.55
CA LEU A 65 -7.33 1.75 -19.09
C LEU A 65 -6.43 2.66 -19.91
N ASP A 66 -5.20 2.85 -19.45
CA ASP A 66 -4.26 3.83 -19.96
C ASP A 66 -2.83 3.25 -20.03
N PRO A 67 -2.59 2.31 -20.97
CA PRO A 67 -1.31 1.61 -21.08
C PRO A 67 -0.16 2.50 -21.58
N ASN A 68 -0.48 3.65 -22.19
CA ASN A 68 0.49 4.62 -22.69
C ASN A 68 0.11 6.03 -22.20
N PRO A 69 0.27 6.29 -20.88
CA PRO A 69 -0.29 7.46 -20.23
C PRO A 69 0.36 8.79 -20.66
N CYS A 70 1.46 8.72 -21.42
CA CYS A 70 2.16 9.89 -21.92
C CYS A 70 2.60 9.72 -23.37
N ASN A 71 1.80 10.23 -24.30
CA ASN A 71 2.16 10.36 -25.72
C ASN A 71 2.38 11.84 -26.05
N GLY A 72 3.51 12.42 -25.63
CA GLY A 72 3.79 13.82 -25.96
C GLY A 72 5.16 14.36 -25.55
N THR A 73 5.55 15.46 -26.20
CA THR A 73 6.72 16.28 -25.84
C THR A 73 6.37 17.21 -24.68
N ILE A 74 6.52 16.73 -23.45
CA ILE A 74 6.35 17.60 -22.28
C ILE A 74 7.62 18.40 -22.00
N THR A 75 7.40 19.67 -21.68
CA THR A 75 8.44 20.60 -21.26
C THR A 75 9.15 20.14 -19.99
N THR A 76 10.47 20.32 -19.94
CA THR A 76 11.27 20.11 -18.72
C THR A 76 11.37 21.37 -17.87
N ASN A 77 10.66 22.44 -18.25
CA ASN A 77 10.67 23.71 -17.54
C ASN A 77 10.01 23.57 -16.16
N ALA A 78 10.80 23.75 -15.10
CA ALA A 78 10.33 23.57 -13.73
C ALA A 78 9.19 24.52 -13.32
N THR A 79 9.12 25.75 -13.86
CA THR A 79 8.03 26.68 -13.56
C THR A 79 6.73 26.17 -14.17
N VAL A 80 6.77 25.72 -15.43
CA VAL A 80 5.60 25.16 -16.11
C VAL A 80 5.15 23.87 -15.42
N LEU A 81 6.08 22.95 -15.11
CA LEU A 81 5.75 21.71 -14.39
C LEU A 81 5.10 21.97 -13.03
N ASN A 82 5.59 22.96 -12.27
CA ASN A 82 4.97 23.32 -10.99
C ASN A 82 3.56 23.90 -11.17
N GLN A 83 3.33 24.68 -12.21
CA GLN A 83 2.01 25.23 -12.51
C GLN A 83 1.04 24.12 -12.93
N THR A 84 1.45 23.23 -13.84
CA THR A 84 0.65 22.07 -14.25
C THR A 84 0.36 21.12 -13.08
N ALA A 85 1.32 20.90 -12.19
CA ALA A 85 1.08 20.11 -10.98
C ALA A 85 -0.02 20.71 -10.09
N ARG A 86 -0.03 22.04 -9.90
CA ARG A 86 -1.09 22.73 -9.15
C ARG A 86 -2.44 22.60 -9.82
N GLU A 87 -2.50 22.79 -11.13
CA GLU A 87 -3.73 22.61 -11.93
C GLU A 87 -4.26 21.18 -11.84
N ASN A 88 -3.40 20.18 -11.93
CA ASN A 88 -3.79 18.77 -11.74
C ASN A 88 -4.35 18.51 -10.35
N ILE A 89 -3.72 19.05 -9.29
CA ILE A 89 -4.22 18.92 -7.92
C ILE A 89 -5.61 19.55 -7.79
N GLU A 90 -5.82 20.73 -8.36
CA GLU A 90 -7.13 21.40 -8.35
C GLU A 90 -8.18 20.60 -9.13
N LEU A 91 -7.83 20.09 -10.31
CA LEU A 91 -8.72 19.25 -11.11
C LEU A 91 -9.11 17.97 -10.36
N PHE A 92 -8.13 17.30 -9.74
CA PHE A 92 -8.38 16.15 -8.88
C PHE A 92 -9.35 16.49 -7.74
N ARG A 93 -9.14 17.60 -7.02
CA ARG A 93 -10.05 18.07 -5.93
C ARG A 93 -11.49 18.18 -6.43
N ASN A 94 -11.66 18.84 -7.56
CA ASN A 94 -12.97 19.13 -8.13
C ASN A 94 -13.67 17.85 -8.60
N LEU A 95 -12.94 16.94 -9.26
CA LEU A 95 -13.45 15.64 -9.66
C LEU A 95 -13.83 14.81 -8.43
N SER A 96 -12.98 14.72 -7.41
CA SER A 96 -13.30 13.99 -6.19
C SER A 96 -14.59 14.49 -5.55
N ALA A 97 -14.76 15.80 -5.37
CA ALA A 97 -15.98 16.37 -4.81
C ALA A 97 -17.22 16.10 -5.69
N ARG A 98 -17.06 16.14 -7.02
CA ARG A 98 -18.13 15.83 -7.98
C ARG A 98 -18.58 14.36 -7.87
N GLU A 99 -17.64 13.42 -7.88
CA GLU A 99 -17.94 11.99 -7.81
C GLU A 99 -18.55 11.61 -6.45
N GLU A 100 -18.06 12.20 -5.35
CA GLU A 100 -18.66 12.03 -4.02
C GLU A 100 -20.11 12.49 -3.98
N SER A 101 -20.36 13.71 -4.44
CA SER A 101 -21.71 14.30 -4.44
C SER A 101 -22.68 13.49 -5.29
N ARG A 102 -22.19 12.82 -6.34
CA ARG A 102 -22.97 11.94 -7.21
C ARG A 102 -23.06 10.51 -6.68
N ARG A 103 -22.28 10.17 -5.64
CA ARG A 103 -22.10 8.79 -5.14
C ARG A 103 -21.66 7.82 -6.24
N ASP A 104 -20.82 8.30 -7.14
CA ASP A 104 -20.34 7.51 -8.28
C ASP A 104 -19.17 6.62 -7.84
N LEU A 105 -19.46 5.35 -7.61
CA LEU A 105 -18.48 4.41 -7.07
C LEU A 105 -17.26 4.24 -7.99
N ILE A 106 -17.47 4.09 -9.30
CA ILE A 106 -16.38 3.85 -10.25
C ILE A 106 -15.48 5.07 -10.31
N GLY A 107 -16.06 6.27 -10.38
CA GLY A 107 -15.30 7.51 -10.33
C GLY A 107 -14.48 7.63 -9.04
N VAL A 108 -15.07 7.31 -7.90
CA VAL A 108 -14.39 7.34 -6.59
C VAL A 108 -13.24 6.34 -6.53
N LEU A 109 -13.40 5.12 -7.04
CA LEU A 109 -12.34 4.10 -7.04
C LEU A 109 -11.16 4.50 -7.92
N LEU A 110 -11.43 5.01 -9.13
CA LEU A 110 -10.39 5.49 -10.04
C LEU A 110 -9.61 6.67 -9.47
N LEU A 111 -10.28 7.61 -8.78
CA LEU A 111 -9.63 8.75 -8.14
C LEU A 111 -8.84 8.33 -6.89
N ASN A 112 -9.35 7.37 -6.12
CA ASN A 112 -8.60 6.81 -4.97
C ASN A 112 -7.27 6.21 -5.44
N ASP A 113 -7.27 5.53 -6.58
CA ASP A 113 -6.06 4.96 -7.19
C ASP A 113 -5.01 6.04 -7.52
N LEU A 114 -5.43 7.23 -7.97
CA LEU A 114 -4.56 8.35 -8.33
C LEU A 114 -4.17 9.26 -7.14
N ARG A 115 -4.67 8.99 -5.94
CA ARG A 115 -4.48 9.87 -4.76
C ARG A 115 -3.01 10.05 -4.41
N GLU A 116 -2.24 8.98 -4.41
CA GLU A 116 -0.82 9.02 -4.03
C GLU A 116 0.01 9.80 -5.06
N ASP A 117 -0.32 9.71 -6.34
CA ASP A 117 0.29 10.52 -7.39
C ASP A 117 0.00 12.00 -7.19
N ALA A 118 -1.28 12.37 -6.97
CA ALA A 118 -1.69 13.73 -6.70
C ALA A 118 -1.06 14.30 -5.42
N GLY A 119 -0.96 13.48 -4.36
CA GLY A 119 -0.28 13.84 -3.11
C GLY A 119 1.22 14.02 -3.29
N GLY A 120 1.87 13.11 -4.04
CA GLY A 120 3.29 13.14 -4.35
C GLY A 120 3.72 14.40 -5.10
N MET A 121 2.82 15.02 -5.88
CA MET A 121 3.08 16.30 -6.54
C MET A 121 3.28 17.47 -5.56
N THR A 122 2.73 17.40 -4.35
CA THR A 122 2.96 18.42 -3.30
C THR A 122 4.27 18.22 -2.54
N ALA A 123 4.80 16.98 -2.51
CA ALA A 123 5.94 16.60 -1.67
C ALA A 123 7.27 16.46 -2.42
N LYS A 124 7.25 16.30 -3.75
CA LYS A 124 8.47 16.08 -4.55
C LYS A 124 9.34 17.35 -4.59
N LYS A 125 10.59 17.22 -4.10
CA LYS A 125 11.61 18.29 -4.17
C LYS A 125 12.01 18.57 -5.63
N ARG A 126 12.41 19.82 -5.90
CA ARG A 126 12.86 20.37 -7.20
C ARG A 126 13.93 19.56 -7.97
N TRP A 127 14.55 18.52 -7.40
CA TRP A 127 15.62 17.72 -8.03
C TRP A 127 15.11 16.40 -8.64
N ALA A 128 13.83 16.06 -8.49
CA ALA A 128 13.21 14.86 -9.10
C ALA A 128 12.54 15.14 -10.47
N LEU A 129 12.97 16.18 -11.20
CA LEU A 129 12.27 16.74 -12.36
C LEU A 129 12.08 15.76 -13.53
N ILE A 130 12.97 14.77 -13.69
CA ILE A 130 12.93 13.84 -14.83
C ILE A 130 11.83 12.77 -14.64
N GLY A 131 11.55 12.32 -13.42
CA GLY A 131 10.41 11.44 -13.13
C GLY A 131 9.10 12.20 -12.92
N LEU A 132 9.17 13.40 -12.34
CA LEU A 132 8.01 14.26 -12.10
C LEU A 132 7.28 14.65 -13.41
N ARG A 133 8.02 14.78 -14.52
CA ARG A 133 7.43 15.10 -15.83
C ARG A 133 6.43 14.04 -16.29
N ASP A 134 6.85 12.78 -16.25
CA ASP A 134 6.06 11.66 -16.78
C ASP A 134 4.87 11.38 -15.85
N ASP A 135 5.05 11.54 -14.55
CA ASP A 135 3.96 11.46 -13.56
C ASP A 135 2.91 12.59 -13.77
N ILE A 136 3.36 13.83 -14.01
CA ILE A 136 2.46 14.96 -14.30
C ILE A 136 1.70 14.75 -15.62
N CYS A 137 2.39 14.20 -16.63
CA CYS A 137 1.78 13.85 -17.91
C CYS A 137 0.61 12.88 -17.73
N ALA A 138 0.92 11.73 -17.13
CA ALA A 138 0.00 10.64 -16.92
C ALA A 138 -1.21 11.11 -16.14
N LEU A 139 -0.99 11.82 -15.02
CA LEU A 139 -2.09 12.31 -14.22
C LEU A 139 -2.93 13.34 -14.98
N ASN A 140 -2.32 14.26 -15.72
CA ASN A 140 -3.06 15.27 -16.48
C ASN A 140 -3.98 14.62 -17.53
N GLU A 141 -3.46 13.65 -18.30
CA GLU A 141 -4.25 12.94 -19.31
C GLU A 141 -5.44 12.20 -18.69
N ARG A 142 -5.19 11.46 -17.61
CA ARG A 142 -6.22 10.71 -16.88
C ARG A 142 -7.29 11.62 -16.29
N LEU A 143 -6.92 12.76 -15.72
CA LEU A 143 -7.88 13.69 -15.11
C LEU A 143 -8.67 14.48 -16.15
N ARG A 144 -8.06 14.88 -17.28
CA ARG A 144 -8.77 15.64 -18.33
C ARG A 144 -9.75 14.77 -19.12
N ASN A 145 -9.46 13.48 -19.26
CA ASN A 145 -10.31 12.52 -19.97
C ASN A 145 -11.08 11.60 -19.01
N PHE A 146 -11.23 12.02 -17.75
CA PHE A 146 -11.70 11.16 -16.67
C PHE A 146 -13.07 10.50 -16.93
N ASP A 147 -14.03 11.25 -17.50
CA ASP A 147 -15.36 10.72 -17.80
C ASP A 147 -15.31 9.59 -18.85
N ALA A 148 -14.46 9.71 -19.87
CA ALA A 148 -14.26 8.64 -20.86
C ALA A 148 -13.59 7.40 -20.24
N TYR A 149 -12.65 7.59 -19.31
CA TYR A 149 -12.03 6.47 -18.61
C TYR A 149 -12.97 5.76 -17.65
N LYS A 150 -13.93 6.47 -17.04
CA LYS A 150 -14.98 5.84 -16.23
C LYS A 150 -15.86 4.91 -17.06
N GLU A 151 -16.33 5.37 -18.21
CA GLU A 151 -17.13 4.55 -19.13
C GLU A 151 -16.34 3.30 -19.56
N LYS A 152 -15.07 3.49 -19.94
CA LYS A 152 -14.16 2.40 -20.29
C LYS A 152 -13.90 1.43 -19.12
N ALA A 153 -13.89 1.91 -17.88
CA ALA A 153 -13.67 1.05 -16.71
C ALA A 153 -14.78 0.02 -16.54
N VAL A 154 -16.04 0.41 -16.77
CA VAL A 154 -17.18 -0.52 -16.78
C VAL A 154 -16.99 -1.58 -17.87
N GLU A 155 -16.56 -1.18 -19.06
CA GLU A 155 -16.34 -2.11 -20.18
C GLU A 155 -15.21 -3.12 -19.90
N VAL A 156 -14.12 -2.66 -19.28
CA VAL A 156 -12.90 -3.46 -19.07
C VAL A 156 -12.98 -4.34 -17.83
N TYR A 157 -13.56 -3.82 -16.74
CA TYR A 157 -13.58 -4.48 -15.43
C TYR A 157 -14.96 -4.97 -15.00
N GLY A 158 -16.02 -4.56 -15.71
CA GLY A 158 -17.39 -4.80 -15.29
C GLY A 158 -17.84 -3.86 -14.16
N GLU A 159 -19.02 -4.15 -13.63
CA GLU A 159 -19.57 -3.42 -12.48
C GLU A 159 -18.93 -3.90 -11.16
N PRO A 160 -18.64 -2.99 -10.21
CA PRO A 160 -18.22 -3.37 -8.87
C PRO A 160 -19.27 -4.22 -8.15
N LYS A 161 -18.82 -5.17 -7.32
CA LYS A 161 -19.71 -6.03 -6.52
C LYS A 161 -20.22 -5.39 -5.23
N PHE A 162 -19.82 -4.15 -4.94
CA PHE A 162 -20.16 -3.42 -3.72
C PHE A 162 -20.66 -2.04 -4.05
N SER A 163 -21.26 -1.37 -3.06
CA SER A 163 -21.84 -0.04 -3.23
C SER A 163 -20.88 1.08 -2.81
N TYR A 164 -21.21 2.32 -3.21
CA TYR A 164 -20.55 3.51 -2.70
C TYR A 164 -20.65 3.60 -1.16
N GLU A 165 -21.82 3.26 -0.61
CA GLU A 165 -22.08 3.26 0.83
C GLU A 165 -21.17 2.29 1.59
N ASP A 166 -20.89 1.10 1.04
CA ASP A 166 -19.95 0.14 1.65
C ASP A 166 -18.54 0.75 1.80
N LEU A 167 -18.05 1.37 0.73
CA LEU A 167 -16.74 2.03 0.71
C LEU A 167 -16.69 3.26 1.63
N TYR A 168 -17.75 4.06 1.62
CA TYR A 168 -17.86 5.26 2.46
C TYR A 168 -17.85 4.89 3.95
N ASN A 169 -18.64 3.89 4.34
CA ASN A 169 -18.70 3.44 5.72
C ASN A 169 -17.36 2.90 6.21
N LEU A 170 -16.67 2.10 5.38
CA LEU A 170 -15.31 1.63 5.70
C LEU A 170 -14.35 2.81 5.85
N SER A 171 -14.42 3.81 4.97
CA SER A 171 -13.57 5.01 5.07
C SER A 171 -13.77 5.74 6.40
N MET A 172 -15.02 5.86 6.85
CA MET A 172 -15.37 6.50 8.11
C MET A 172 -14.88 5.70 9.32
N GLU A 173 -15.07 4.38 9.31
CA GLU A 173 -14.58 3.47 10.35
C GLU A 173 -13.05 3.55 10.48
N LEU A 174 -12.34 3.51 9.35
CA LEU A 174 -10.88 3.67 9.32
C LEU A 174 -10.43 5.04 9.81
N LYS A 175 -11.10 6.11 9.40
CA LYS A 175 -10.79 7.47 9.86
C LYS A 175 -10.96 7.59 11.38
N ALA A 176 -12.02 7.03 11.94
CA ALA A 176 -12.25 7.00 13.38
C ALA A 176 -11.14 6.24 14.09
N ILE A 177 -10.90 4.98 13.71
CA ILE A 177 -9.91 4.13 14.36
C ILE A 177 -8.50 4.70 14.22
N VAL A 178 -8.13 5.21 13.03
CA VAL A 178 -6.81 5.82 12.83
C VAL A 178 -6.68 7.13 13.61
N SER A 179 -7.70 7.99 13.66
CA SER A 179 -7.60 9.25 14.40
C SER A 179 -7.61 9.05 15.91
N ASP A 180 -8.32 8.03 16.40
CA ASP A 180 -8.38 7.70 17.83
C ASP A 180 -7.11 6.98 18.30
N THR A 181 -6.53 6.13 17.45
CA THR A 181 -5.37 5.30 17.79
C THR A 181 -4.05 5.96 17.39
N TYR A 182 -4.05 6.78 16.34
CA TYR A 182 -2.87 7.37 15.73
C TYR A 182 -3.10 8.86 15.46
N ARG A 183 -2.03 9.63 15.17
CA ARG A 183 -2.21 11.06 14.85
C ARG A 183 -3.14 11.22 13.63
N PRO A 184 -3.97 12.27 13.58
CA PRO A 184 -4.94 12.45 12.53
C PRO A 184 -4.26 12.43 11.16
N PHE A 185 -4.89 11.75 10.22
CA PHE A 185 -4.54 11.83 8.80
C PHE A 185 -4.60 13.28 8.35
N SER A 186 -3.51 13.81 7.80
CA SER A 186 -3.56 15.07 7.05
C SER A 186 -4.15 14.77 5.67
N GLY A 187 -5.48 14.79 5.55
CA GLY A 187 -6.16 14.50 4.29
C GLY A 187 -7.58 15.04 4.29
N SER A 188 -7.88 15.94 3.35
CA SER A 188 -9.23 16.44 3.08
C SER A 188 -9.90 15.68 1.94
N TRP A 189 -9.41 14.48 1.62
CA TRP A 189 -9.78 13.78 0.40
C TRP A 189 -10.92 12.78 0.65
N VAL A 190 -11.66 12.60 -0.43
CA VAL A 190 -13.04 12.09 -0.46
C VAL A 190 -13.13 10.62 -0.05
N VAL A 191 -12.14 9.79 -0.42
CA VAL A 191 -12.03 8.40 0.02
C VAL A 191 -10.57 8.05 0.18
N ASP A 192 -10.16 7.81 1.43
CA ASP A 192 -8.77 7.58 1.84
C ASP A 192 -8.51 6.13 2.24
N THR A 193 -9.43 5.21 1.90
CA THR A 193 -9.44 3.83 2.38
C THR A 193 -8.08 3.15 2.24
N ARG A 194 -7.51 3.12 1.03
CA ARG A 194 -6.23 2.45 0.78
C ARG A 194 -5.11 3.02 1.65
N SER A 195 -4.96 4.35 1.66
CA SER A 195 -3.91 4.98 2.44
C SER A 195 -4.13 4.81 3.94
N ALA A 196 -5.38 4.85 4.41
CA ALA A 196 -5.73 4.60 5.82
C ALA A 196 -5.37 3.18 6.26
N LEU A 197 -5.61 2.18 5.40
CA LEU A 197 -5.21 0.79 5.63
C LEU A 197 -3.70 0.63 5.68
N LEU A 198 -2.97 1.20 4.72
CA LEU A 198 -1.52 1.17 4.72
C LEU A 198 -0.95 1.85 5.98
N HIS A 199 -1.53 2.96 6.42
CA HIS A 199 -1.11 3.63 7.65
C HIS A 199 -1.39 2.79 8.89
N PHE A 200 -2.55 2.14 8.98
CA PHE A 200 -2.84 1.21 10.07
C PHE A 200 -1.78 0.11 10.16
N LEU A 201 -1.45 -0.54 9.03
CA LEU A 201 -0.41 -1.57 8.98
C LEU A 201 0.98 -1.01 9.33
N TYR A 202 1.37 0.13 8.75
CA TYR A 202 2.63 0.80 9.04
C TYR A 202 2.81 1.08 10.54
N ARG A 203 1.75 1.54 11.22
CA ARG A 203 1.77 1.81 12.66
C ARG A 203 1.88 0.52 13.48
N GLY A 204 1.11 -0.51 13.10
CA GLY A 204 1.19 -1.84 13.70
C GLY A 204 2.60 -2.44 13.61
N ILE A 205 3.23 -2.33 12.43
CA ILE A 205 4.60 -2.81 12.19
C ILE A 205 5.63 -2.00 12.99
N SER A 206 5.53 -0.67 12.96
CA SER A 206 6.56 0.22 13.52
C SER A 206 6.58 0.23 15.04
N ASN A 207 5.41 0.27 15.70
CA ASN A 207 5.30 0.55 17.14
C ASN A 207 4.29 -0.35 17.88
N GLY A 208 3.68 -1.34 17.23
CA GLY A 208 3.01 -2.48 17.89
C GLY A 208 1.70 -2.22 18.64
N SER A 209 1.13 -1.01 18.58
CA SER A 209 -0.13 -0.70 19.28
C SER A 209 -1.33 -0.90 18.37
N ILE A 210 -1.89 -2.11 18.39
CA ILE A 210 -3.14 -2.43 17.71
C ILE A 210 -4.23 -2.63 18.77
N PRO A 211 -5.45 -2.10 18.61
CA PRO A 211 -6.52 -2.29 19.57
C PRO A 211 -6.82 -3.76 19.87
N ASP A 212 -6.83 -4.15 21.16
CA ASP A 212 -6.93 -5.55 21.59
C ASP A 212 -8.19 -6.28 21.09
N TYR A 213 -9.30 -5.55 20.93
CA TYR A 213 -10.56 -6.12 20.46
C TYR A 213 -10.45 -6.71 19.04
N LEU A 214 -9.46 -6.25 18.24
CA LEU A 214 -9.21 -6.77 16.89
C LEU A 214 -8.55 -8.17 16.90
N PHE A 215 -8.08 -8.65 18.06
CA PHE A 215 -7.52 -10.00 18.22
C PHE A 215 -8.52 -11.03 18.76
N ALA A 216 -9.80 -10.67 18.86
CA ALA A 216 -10.84 -11.61 19.25
C ALA A 216 -10.77 -12.87 18.36
N ASN A 217 -10.76 -14.05 19.01
CA ASN A 217 -10.70 -15.38 18.36
C ASN A 217 -9.47 -15.66 17.48
N TYR A 218 -8.38 -14.89 17.65
CA TYR A 218 -7.13 -15.13 16.94
C TYR A 218 -6.51 -16.50 17.25
N SER A 219 -6.03 -17.16 16.21
CA SER A 219 -5.03 -18.23 16.27
C SER A 219 -4.21 -18.21 14.98
N PRO A 220 -2.91 -18.54 14.99
CA PRO A 220 -2.06 -18.51 13.80
C PRO A 220 -2.65 -19.31 12.62
N GLU A 221 -3.19 -20.50 12.88
CA GLU A 221 -3.72 -21.40 11.85
C GLU A 221 -4.94 -20.81 11.16
N LYS A 222 -5.90 -20.28 11.94
CA LYS A 222 -7.08 -19.58 11.41
C LYS A 222 -6.66 -18.35 10.61
N SER A 223 -5.72 -17.57 11.14
CA SER A 223 -5.25 -16.37 10.48
C SER A 223 -4.59 -16.67 9.13
N ALA A 224 -3.75 -17.70 9.07
CA ALA A 224 -3.09 -18.12 7.83
C ALA A 224 -4.09 -18.65 6.80
N ALA A 225 -5.06 -19.47 7.24
CA ALA A 225 -6.12 -19.98 6.37
C ALA A 225 -7.01 -18.84 5.82
N THR A 226 -7.38 -17.89 6.66
CA THR A 226 -8.13 -16.70 6.26
C THR A 226 -7.32 -15.83 5.31
N LEU A 227 -6.03 -15.58 5.57
CA LEU A 227 -5.16 -14.82 4.68
C LEU A 227 -5.09 -15.45 3.29
N LYS A 228 -4.87 -16.76 3.22
CA LYS A 228 -4.82 -17.47 1.93
C LYS A 228 -6.14 -17.33 1.15
N ARG A 229 -7.27 -17.52 1.82
CA ARG A 229 -8.60 -17.39 1.20
C ARG A 229 -8.81 -15.96 0.68
N VAL A 230 -8.67 -14.98 1.57
CA VAL A 230 -8.88 -13.55 1.28
C VAL A 230 -7.96 -13.06 0.17
N TYR A 231 -6.69 -13.47 0.17
CA TYR A 231 -5.75 -13.12 -0.88
C TYR A 231 -6.24 -13.59 -2.25
N ASN A 232 -6.65 -14.87 -2.37
CA ASN A 232 -7.15 -15.41 -3.63
C ASN A 232 -8.44 -14.73 -4.10
N GLU A 233 -9.35 -14.42 -3.18
CA GLU A 233 -10.61 -13.75 -3.49
C GLU A 233 -10.38 -12.31 -3.98
N ILE A 234 -9.50 -11.56 -3.29
CA ILE A 234 -9.13 -10.19 -3.67
C ILE A 234 -8.49 -10.18 -5.06
N ARG A 235 -7.57 -11.12 -5.35
CA ARG A 235 -6.89 -11.22 -6.65
C ARG A 235 -7.83 -11.50 -7.83
N ALA A 236 -8.99 -12.08 -7.57
CA ALA A 236 -9.99 -12.40 -8.59
C ALA A 236 -10.86 -11.20 -8.98
N ASP A 237 -10.90 -10.13 -8.19
CA ASP A 237 -11.74 -8.95 -8.41
C ASP A 237 -10.88 -7.68 -8.60
N PRO A 238 -10.90 -7.02 -9.78
CA PRO A 238 -10.06 -5.85 -10.04
C PRO A 238 -10.27 -4.69 -9.05
N TYR A 239 -11.50 -4.47 -8.60
CA TYR A 239 -11.82 -3.37 -7.70
C TYR A 239 -11.41 -3.69 -6.26
N ALA A 240 -11.60 -4.94 -5.82
CA ALA A 240 -11.10 -5.39 -4.53
C ALA A 240 -9.56 -5.42 -4.49
N GLU A 241 -8.90 -5.90 -5.54
CA GLU A 241 -7.44 -5.90 -5.66
C GLU A 241 -6.90 -4.47 -5.56
N ALA A 242 -7.49 -3.52 -6.28
CA ALA A 242 -7.07 -2.12 -6.20
C ALA A 242 -7.24 -1.54 -4.79
N LEU A 243 -8.28 -1.93 -4.03
CA LEU A 243 -8.50 -1.42 -2.68
C LEU A 243 -7.59 -2.07 -1.63
N PHE A 244 -7.44 -3.39 -1.69
CA PHE A 244 -6.89 -4.20 -0.59
C PHE A 244 -5.55 -4.87 -0.90
N GLY A 245 -5.30 -5.21 -2.18
CA GLY A 245 -4.05 -5.82 -2.65
C GLY A 245 -2.79 -5.07 -2.16
N PRO A 246 -2.72 -3.74 -2.26
CA PRO A 246 -1.63 -2.94 -1.70
C PRO A 246 -1.30 -3.22 -0.23
N SER A 247 -2.32 -3.43 0.61
CA SER A 247 -2.13 -3.70 2.03
C SER A 247 -1.50 -5.08 2.26
N LEU A 248 -1.94 -6.09 1.50
CA LEU A 248 -1.39 -7.44 1.60
C LEU A 248 0.04 -7.52 1.06
N ALA A 249 0.31 -6.85 -0.07
CA ALA A 249 1.65 -6.72 -0.63
C ALA A 249 2.59 -6.00 0.35
N TYR A 250 2.13 -4.91 0.98
CA TYR A 250 2.90 -4.18 1.98
C TYR A 250 3.23 -5.05 3.21
N LEU A 251 2.25 -5.83 3.67
CA LEU A 251 2.44 -6.73 4.80
C LEU A 251 3.46 -7.84 4.46
N ALA A 252 3.39 -8.42 3.26
CA ALA A 252 4.32 -9.44 2.79
C ALA A 252 5.75 -8.91 2.59
N ASP A 253 5.91 -7.68 2.08
CA ASP A 253 7.21 -7.02 1.91
C ASP A 253 7.93 -6.82 3.25
N TRP A 254 7.21 -6.28 4.24
CA TRP A 254 7.75 -6.11 5.59
C TRP A 254 8.03 -7.44 6.28
N TRP A 255 7.12 -8.42 6.14
CA TRP A 255 7.35 -9.77 6.64
C TRP A 255 8.64 -10.34 6.06
N LYS A 256 8.84 -10.25 4.74
CA LYS A 256 10.02 -10.76 4.06
C LYS A 256 11.30 -10.09 4.57
N TYR A 257 11.25 -8.78 4.77
CA TYR A 257 12.35 -8.03 5.37
C TYR A 257 12.70 -8.58 6.76
N GLU A 258 11.76 -8.72 7.68
CA GLU A 258 12.05 -9.23 9.03
C GLU A 258 12.46 -10.72 9.04
N ASP A 259 11.82 -11.56 8.23
CA ASP A 259 12.12 -12.99 8.07
C ASP A 259 13.59 -13.21 7.62
N MET A 260 14.11 -12.33 6.76
CA MET A 260 15.50 -12.40 6.30
C MET A 260 16.54 -11.97 7.35
N HIS A 261 16.12 -11.25 8.40
CA HIS A 261 17.03 -10.67 9.39
C HIS A 261 16.84 -11.25 10.80
N THR A 262 15.97 -12.26 10.96
CA THR A 262 15.71 -12.94 12.23
C THR A 262 16.38 -14.31 12.31
N LYS A 263 16.45 -14.84 13.53
CA LYS A 263 16.70 -16.28 13.80
C LYS A 263 15.44 -17.00 14.29
N ASP A 264 14.41 -16.23 14.66
CA ASP A 264 13.13 -16.71 15.16
C ASP A 264 12.06 -16.42 14.12
N HIS A 265 11.95 -17.31 13.14
CA HIS A 265 11.03 -17.19 12.02
C HIS A 265 9.57 -17.38 12.46
N GLU A 266 9.32 -18.23 13.45
CA GLU A 266 7.98 -18.48 13.98
C GLU A 266 7.41 -17.24 14.67
N ALA A 267 8.23 -16.51 15.44
CA ALA A 267 7.80 -15.24 16.03
C ALA A 267 7.49 -14.17 14.97
N VAL A 268 8.25 -14.13 13.86
CA VAL A 268 7.95 -13.25 12.73
C VAL A 268 6.64 -13.66 12.08
N ASP A 269 6.44 -14.95 11.75
CA ASP A 269 5.18 -15.44 11.18
C ASP A 269 3.97 -15.10 12.09
N ASP A 270 4.04 -15.34 13.41
CA ASP A 270 2.97 -14.99 14.37
C ASP A 270 2.69 -13.47 14.40
N LYS A 271 3.74 -12.63 14.45
CA LYS A 271 3.60 -11.16 14.41
C LYS A 271 2.81 -10.69 13.20
N TYR A 272 3.18 -11.15 12.00
CA TYR A 272 2.52 -10.70 10.77
C TYR A 272 1.14 -11.32 10.57
N LEU A 273 0.90 -12.54 11.07
CA LEU A 273 -0.44 -13.12 11.15
C LEU A 273 -1.35 -12.32 12.09
N ARG A 274 -0.85 -11.86 13.24
CA ARG A 274 -1.61 -10.96 14.13
C ARG A 274 -1.96 -9.65 13.43
N LEU A 275 -0.99 -9.03 12.76
CA LEU A 275 -1.20 -7.80 11.99
C LEU A 275 -2.29 -7.99 10.91
N PHE A 276 -2.20 -9.07 10.13
CA PHE A 276 -3.24 -9.43 9.16
C PHE A 276 -4.60 -9.62 9.84
N TRP A 277 -4.66 -10.39 10.94
CA TRP A 277 -5.92 -10.67 11.62
C TRP A 277 -6.63 -9.40 12.09
N ALA A 278 -5.86 -8.46 12.64
CA ALA A 278 -6.41 -7.19 13.06
C ALA A 278 -6.91 -6.35 11.87
N TRP A 279 -6.13 -6.30 10.78
CA TRP A 279 -6.54 -5.68 9.53
C TRP A 279 -7.82 -6.32 8.97
N TYR A 280 -7.91 -7.66 8.99
CA TYR A 280 -9.06 -8.40 8.48
C TYR A 280 -10.35 -8.08 9.27
N ASN A 281 -10.28 -8.06 10.60
CA ASN A 281 -11.44 -7.75 11.45
C ASN A 281 -11.92 -6.30 11.32
N LEU A 282 -10.98 -5.40 10.99
CA LEU A 282 -11.24 -3.99 10.69
C LEU A 282 -11.89 -3.81 9.31
N VAL A 283 -11.34 -4.46 8.28
CA VAL A 283 -11.74 -4.22 6.89
C VAL A 283 -12.96 -5.02 6.48
N ARG A 284 -13.02 -6.28 6.90
CA ARG A 284 -14.02 -7.28 6.49
C ARG A 284 -14.18 -7.33 4.96
N PRO A 285 -13.12 -7.76 4.23
CA PRO A 285 -13.10 -7.76 2.76
C PRO A 285 -14.27 -8.50 2.12
N GLU A 286 -14.91 -9.45 2.82
CA GLU A 286 -16.11 -10.16 2.35
C GLU A 286 -17.24 -9.22 1.94
N ARG A 287 -17.34 -8.04 2.56
CA ARG A 287 -18.35 -7.02 2.23
C ARG A 287 -18.22 -6.48 0.82
N PHE A 288 -17.07 -6.68 0.18
CA PHE A 288 -16.74 -6.12 -1.12
C PHE A 288 -16.92 -7.13 -2.27
N GLY A 289 -17.68 -8.20 -2.03
CA GLY A 289 -17.95 -9.23 -3.05
C GLY A 289 -16.80 -10.21 -3.27
N CYS A 290 -15.88 -10.30 -2.30
CA CYS A 290 -14.81 -11.28 -2.22
C CYS A 290 -15.33 -12.68 -1.79
N GLY A 291 -16.54 -13.09 -2.17
CA GLY A 291 -17.19 -14.34 -1.72
C GLY A 291 -17.82 -15.15 -2.83
#